data_AF-A0A4S0N2W9-F1
#
_entry.id   AF-A0A4S0N2W9-F1
#
_cell.length_a   1.000
_cell.length_b   1.000
_cell.length_c   1.000
_cell.angle_alpha   90.00
_cell.angle_beta   90.00
_cell.angle_gamma   90.00
#
_symmetry.space_group_name_H-M   'P 1'
#
loop_
_entity.id
_entity.type
_entity.pdbx_description
1 polymer ?
#
loop_
_entity_poly.entity_id
_entity_poly.type
_entity_poly.pdbx_seq_one_letter_code
_entity_poly.pdbx_strand_id
1 'polypeptide(L)'
;EHATSRVTRAEPNGATTVLATHYQGAQLNSPNDIVVATGGSIYFTDPTYGRAEFYGVPRPQELSFQGVYRIDGDGARLTLVADDFTQPNGLCFSLDESRLFVNDTVRGHIRVFGVESNG
;
A
#
# COMPACT_ATOMS: atom_id res chain seq x y z
N GLU A 1 -6.45 6.15 -2.45
CA GLU A 1 -7.66 6.81 -1.90
C GLU A 1 -7.98 6.28 -0.53
N HIS A 2 -7.79 7.13 0.47
CA HIS A 2 -7.86 6.79 1.90
C HIS A 2 -9.29 6.44 2.37
N ALA A 3 -10.31 7.17 1.86
CA ALA A 3 -11.70 7.02 2.29
C ALA A 3 -12.45 5.86 1.62
N THR A 4 -12.10 5.53 0.37
CA THR A 4 -12.81 4.54 -0.46
C THR A 4 -12.13 3.17 -0.47
N SER A 5 -10.99 3.03 0.22
CA SER A 5 -10.19 1.79 0.25
C SER A 5 -9.71 1.34 -1.14
N ARG A 6 -9.16 2.27 -1.92
CA ARG A 6 -8.72 1.99 -3.30
C ARG A 6 -7.34 2.52 -3.61
N VAL A 7 -6.60 1.81 -4.45
CA VAL A 7 -5.48 2.37 -5.21
C VAL A 7 -6.01 2.70 -6.60
N THR A 8 -5.82 3.94 -7.04
CA THR A 8 -6.30 4.45 -8.32
C THR A 8 -5.18 5.13 -9.10
N ARG A 9 -5.30 5.13 -10.42
CA ARG A 9 -4.41 5.82 -11.35
C ARG A 9 -5.22 6.85 -12.13
N ALA A 10 -4.76 8.08 -12.15
CA ALA A 10 -5.29 9.11 -13.04
C ALA A 10 -4.67 8.92 -14.43
N GLU A 11 -5.52 8.84 -15.45
CA GLU A 11 -5.11 8.66 -16.84
C GLU A 11 -4.95 10.02 -17.55
N PRO A 12 -4.12 10.13 -18.61
CA PRO A 12 -3.90 11.40 -19.31
C PRO A 12 -5.16 12.05 -19.90
N ASN A 13 -6.20 11.25 -20.16
CA ASN A 13 -7.50 11.71 -20.66
C ASN A 13 -8.45 12.18 -19.53
N GLY A 14 -7.98 12.22 -18.27
CA GLY A 14 -8.76 12.59 -17.10
C GLY A 14 -9.61 11.46 -16.51
N ALA A 15 -9.60 10.26 -17.11
CA ALA A 15 -10.25 9.10 -16.52
C ALA A 15 -9.49 8.60 -15.28
N THR A 16 -10.20 7.84 -14.44
CA THR A 16 -9.60 7.17 -13.28
C THR A 16 -9.72 5.66 -13.45
N THR A 17 -8.58 4.97 -13.39
CA THR A 17 -8.51 3.51 -13.37
C THR A 17 -8.33 3.02 -11.95
N VAL A 18 -9.16 2.06 -11.54
CA VAL A 18 -9.01 1.39 -10.24
C VAL A 18 -8.02 0.26 -10.38
N LEU A 19 -6.92 0.30 -9.61
CA LEU A 19 -5.87 -0.72 -9.64
C LEU A 19 -6.07 -1.80 -8.58
N ALA A 20 -6.53 -1.41 -7.39
CA ALA A 20 -6.77 -2.36 -6.30
C ALA A 20 -7.88 -1.87 -5.36
N THR A 21 -8.67 -2.80 -4.84
CA THR A 21 -9.74 -2.55 -3.86
C THR A 21 -9.85 -3.63 -2.80
N HIS A 22 -9.54 -4.89 -3.16
CA HIS A 22 -9.64 -6.05 -2.28
C HIS A 22 -8.37 -6.91 -2.41
N TYR A 23 -8.03 -7.60 -1.32
CA TYR A 23 -7.04 -8.66 -1.29
C TYR A 23 -7.71 -9.92 -0.77
N GLN A 24 -7.62 -11.02 -1.53
CA GLN A 24 -8.25 -12.31 -1.20
C GLN A 24 -9.76 -12.20 -0.83
N GLY A 25 -10.49 -11.30 -1.50
CA GLY A 25 -11.91 -11.10 -1.28
C GLY A 25 -12.28 -10.15 -0.13
N ALA A 26 -11.33 -9.74 0.71
CA ALA A 26 -11.52 -8.75 1.76
C ALA A 26 -11.08 -7.36 1.29
N GLN A 27 -11.83 -6.32 1.65
CA GLN A 27 -11.50 -4.94 1.29
C GLN A 27 -10.18 -4.49 1.92
N LEU A 28 -9.35 -3.80 1.13
CA LEU A 28 -8.14 -3.12 1.65
C LEU A 28 -8.51 -2.17 2.79
N ASN A 29 -7.64 -1.98 3.77
CA ASN A 29 -7.92 -1.15 4.94
C ASN A 29 -8.16 0.31 4.53
N SER A 30 -7.10 1.06 4.27
CA SER A 30 -7.12 2.44 3.82
C SER A 30 -5.73 2.77 3.24
N PRO A 31 -5.49 2.46 1.95
CA PRO A 31 -4.20 2.71 1.32
C PRO A 31 -3.76 4.16 1.53
N ASN A 32 -2.52 4.35 2.00
CA ASN A 32 -2.03 5.67 2.40
C ASN A 32 -0.90 6.17 1.49
N ASP A 33 0.34 5.74 1.73
CA ASP A 33 1.47 6.16 0.92
C ASP A 33 1.78 5.14 -0.19
N ILE A 34 2.37 5.64 -1.27
CA ILE A 34 2.64 4.90 -2.50
C ILE A 34 4.01 5.31 -3.05
N VAL A 35 4.75 4.34 -3.59
CA VAL A 35 5.98 4.57 -4.34
C VAL A 35 5.98 3.67 -5.57
N VAL A 36 6.46 4.21 -6.70
CA VAL A 36 6.58 3.47 -7.95
C VAL A 36 8.05 3.16 -8.17
N ALA A 37 8.39 1.88 -8.31
CA ALA A 37 9.72 1.43 -8.65
C ALA A 37 10.04 1.74 -10.13
N THR A 38 11.33 1.77 -10.49
CA THR A 38 11.79 2.07 -11.85
C THR A 38 11.18 1.10 -12.89
N GLY A 39 10.96 -0.16 -12.52
CA GLY A 39 10.28 -1.15 -13.36
C GLY A 39 8.75 -1.00 -13.48
N GLY A 40 8.17 0.06 -12.90
CA GLY A 40 6.74 0.36 -12.95
C GLY A 40 5.89 -0.36 -11.90
N SER A 41 6.46 -1.29 -11.12
CA SER A 41 5.74 -1.91 -10.00
C SER A 41 5.40 -0.86 -8.94
N ILE A 42 4.20 -0.96 -8.38
CA ILE A 42 3.66 0.03 -7.45
C ILE A 42 3.63 -0.60 -6.06
N TYR A 43 4.27 0.03 -5.09
CA TYR A 43 4.24 -0.39 -3.70
C TYR A 43 3.42 0.59 -2.88
N PHE A 44 2.61 0.09 -1.95
CA PHE A 44 1.81 0.95 -1.08
C PHE A 44 1.60 0.34 0.30
N THR A 45 1.31 1.20 1.27
CA THR A 45 0.95 0.80 2.64
C THR A 45 -0.57 0.84 2.83
N ASP A 46 -1.07 -0.07 3.67
CA ASP A 46 -2.49 -0.23 3.94
C ASP A 46 -2.80 -0.22 5.46
N PRO A 47 -2.59 0.93 6.14
CA PRO A 47 -2.98 1.13 7.55
C PRO A 47 -4.50 1.19 7.70
N THR A 48 -4.99 1.30 8.94
CA THR A 48 -6.42 1.46 9.24
C THR A 48 -6.87 2.90 9.51
N TYR A 49 -5.99 3.89 9.36
CA TYR A 49 -6.29 5.30 9.68
C TYR A 49 -7.56 5.81 9.00
N GLY A 50 -7.79 5.49 7.73
CA GLY A 50 -8.95 5.95 6.98
C GLY A 50 -10.29 5.37 7.44
N ARG A 51 -10.26 4.45 8.41
CA ARG A 51 -11.44 3.87 9.08
C ARG A 51 -11.72 4.50 10.45
N ALA A 52 -10.89 5.42 10.93
CA ALA A 52 -11.12 6.16 12.17
C ALA A 52 -11.84 7.50 11.89
N GLU A 53 -12.72 7.91 12.81
CA GLU A 53 -13.57 9.12 12.67
C GLU A 53 -12.79 10.40 12.39
N PHE A 54 -11.61 10.56 12.99
CA PHE A 54 -10.82 11.78 12.84
C PHE A 54 -10.06 11.86 11.50
N TYR A 55 -9.76 10.72 10.88
CA TYR A 55 -8.89 10.65 9.70
C TYR A 55 -9.60 10.17 8.42
N GLY A 56 -10.84 9.69 8.54
CA GLY A 56 -11.58 9.15 7.41
C GLY A 56 -13.02 8.80 7.74
N VAL A 57 -13.52 7.73 7.12
CA VAL A 57 -14.92 7.31 7.22
C VAL A 57 -15.00 6.09 8.13
N PRO A 58 -15.64 6.18 9.31
CA PRO A 58 -15.83 5.05 10.21
C PRO A 58 -16.43 3.83 9.52
N ARG A 59 -15.72 2.70 9.54
CA ARG A 59 -16.18 1.41 9.00
C ARG A 59 -15.36 0.25 9.58
N PRO A 60 -15.94 -0.95 9.76
CA PRO A 60 -15.22 -2.10 10.31
C PRO A 60 -14.07 -2.52 9.38
N GLN A 61 -12.96 -3.01 9.95
CA GLN A 61 -11.87 -3.61 9.20
C GLN A 61 -12.28 -5.01 8.68
N GLU A 62 -11.90 -5.36 7.45
CA GLU A 62 -12.18 -6.69 6.89
C GLU A 62 -10.95 -7.62 6.92
N LEU A 63 -9.79 -7.11 6.53
CA LEU A 63 -8.51 -7.82 6.68
C LEU A 63 -8.16 -7.96 8.16
N SER A 64 -7.54 -9.07 8.55
CA SER A 64 -7.10 -9.27 9.95
C SER A 64 -5.76 -8.59 10.27
N PHE A 65 -5.18 -7.84 9.33
CA PHE A 65 -3.83 -7.28 9.41
C PHE A 65 -3.71 -5.93 8.68
N GLN A 66 -2.58 -5.23 8.88
CA GLN A 66 -2.18 -4.05 8.12
C GLN A 66 -0.95 -4.38 7.27
N GLY A 67 -1.04 -4.14 5.97
CA GLY A 67 -0.10 -4.68 5.00
C GLY A 67 0.73 -3.64 4.25
N VAL A 68 1.82 -4.15 3.67
CA VAL A 68 2.52 -3.54 2.53
C VAL A 68 2.24 -4.41 1.33
N TYR A 69 1.84 -3.78 0.23
CA TYR A 69 1.45 -4.48 -0.99
C TYR A 69 2.27 -4.00 -2.18
N ARG A 70 2.34 -4.86 -3.19
CA ARG A 70 2.88 -4.58 -4.51
C ARG A 70 1.82 -4.86 -5.58
N ILE A 71 1.64 -3.95 -6.52
CA ILE A 71 0.93 -4.18 -7.77
C ILE A 71 1.97 -4.30 -8.88
N ASP A 72 1.88 -5.35 -9.69
CA ASP A 72 2.76 -5.53 -10.86
C ASP A 72 2.62 -4.35 -11.83
N GLY A 73 3.67 -4.02 -12.59
CA GLY A 73 3.71 -2.78 -13.39
C GLY A 73 2.66 -2.68 -14.51
N ASP A 74 2.13 -3.83 -14.95
CA ASP A 74 1.00 -3.92 -15.87
C ASP A 74 -0.37 -3.78 -15.17
N GLY A 75 -0.39 -3.73 -13.84
CA GLY A 75 -1.59 -3.67 -13.01
C GLY A 75 -2.27 -5.03 -12.79
N ALA A 76 -1.71 -6.14 -13.27
CA ALA A 76 -2.42 -7.41 -13.37
C ALA A 76 -2.57 -8.16 -12.04
N ARG A 77 -1.65 -7.93 -11.09
CA ARG A 77 -1.59 -8.72 -9.85
C ARG A 77 -1.26 -7.86 -8.64
N LEU A 78 -2.02 -8.06 -7.58
CA LEU A 78 -1.78 -7.54 -6.24
C LEU A 78 -1.14 -8.62 -5.37
N THR A 79 0.03 -8.34 -4.82
CA THR A 79 0.82 -9.23 -3.95
C THR A 79 0.98 -8.60 -2.58
N LEU A 80 0.76 -9.38 -1.52
CA LEU A 80 1.09 -9.00 -0.15
C LEU A 80 2.60 -9.20 0.06
N VAL A 81 3.29 -8.13 0.46
CA VAL A 81 4.75 -8.14 0.70
C VAL A 81 5.05 -8.45 2.16
N ALA A 82 4.30 -7.85 3.08
CA ALA A 82 4.41 -8.08 4.53
C ALA A 82 3.13 -7.62 5.24
N ASP A 83 2.74 -8.30 6.33
CA ASP A 83 1.49 -8.09 7.07
C ASP A 83 1.65 -7.94 8.60
N ASP A 84 2.89 -7.96 9.09
CA ASP A 84 3.22 -7.95 10.52
C ASP A 84 3.44 -6.53 11.08
N PHE A 85 2.80 -5.53 10.48
CA PHE A 85 2.83 -4.13 10.92
C PHE A 85 1.70 -3.79 11.89
N THR A 86 1.87 -2.73 12.68
CA THR A 86 0.76 -2.15 13.47
C THR A 86 0.04 -1.06 12.68
N GLN A 87 0.78 -0.08 12.15
CA GLN A 87 0.26 0.97 11.27
C GLN A 87 1.33 1.38 10.24
N PRO A 88 1.50 0.62 9.14
CA PRO A 88 2.46 0.97 8.09
C PRO A 88 2.00 2.27 7.41
N ASN A 89 2.93 3.19 7.17
CA ASN A 89 2.58 4.51 6.64
C ASN A 89 3.51 4.91 5.50
N GLY A 90 4.60 5.63 5.78
CA GLY A 90 5.60 5.99 4.77
C GLY A 90 6.43 4.82 4.29
N LEU A 91 6.70 4.81 2.98
CA LEU A 91 7.64 3.90 2.35
C LEU A 91 8.48 4.60 1.27
N CYS A 92 9.72 4.14 1.10
CA CYS A 92 10.59 4.57 0.01
C CYS A 92 11.65 3.52 -0.30
N PHE A 93 12.18 3.55 -1.51
CA PHE A 93 13.33 2.73 -1.89
C PHE A 93 14.66 3.42 -1.54
N SER A 94 15.73 2.63 -1.40
CA SER A 94 17.08 3.14 -1.62
C SER A 94 17.25 3.62 -3.07
N LEU A 95 18.27 4.44 -3.32
CA LEU A 95 18.52 5.01 -4.65
C LEU A 95 18.76 3.95 -5.73
N ASP A 96 19.28 2.79 -5.36
CA ASP A 96 19.52 1.63 -6.23
C ASP A 96 18.37 0.61 -6.20
N GLU A 97 17.26 0.92 -5.51
CA GLU A 97 16.07 0.08 -5.32
C GLU A 97 16.32 -1.29 -4.68
N SER A 98 17.54 -1.58 -4.20
CA SER A 98 17.88 -2.85 -3.55
C SER A 98 17.25 -3.01 -2.16
N ARG A 99 16.77 -1.92 -1.56
CA ARG A 99 16.14 -1.89 -0.24
C ARG A 99 14.85 -1.10 -0.26
N LEU A 100 13.81 -1.63 0.37
CA LEU A 100 12.56 -0.94 0.68
C LEU A 100 12.51 -0.60 2.16
N PHE A 101 12.35 0.69 2.47
CA PHE A 101 12.14 1.20 3.81
C PHE A 101 10.66 1.41 4.04
N VAL A 102 10.13 0.94 5.18
CA VAL A 102 8.74 1.15 5.57
C VAL A 102 8.69 1.53 7.05
N ASN A 103 8.02 2.64 7.38
CA ASN A 103 7.81 2.99 8.79
C ASN A 103 6.62 2.20 9.39
N ASP A 104 6.64 2.00 10.69
CA ASP A 104 5.47 1.54 11.45
C ASP A 104 5.15 2.58 12.51
N THR A 105 4.10 3.36 12.27
CA THR A 105 3.84 4.62 13.00
C THR A 105 3.66 4.38 14.49
N VAL A 106 2.92 3.33 14.87
CA VAL A 106 2.62 3.04 16.29
C VAL A 106 3.83 2.43 17.01
N ARG A 107 4.65 1.64 16.31
CA ARG A 107 5.87 1.07 16.90
C ARG A 107 7.04 2.05 16.94
N GLY A 108 7.00 3.13 16.16
CA GLY A 108 8.04 4.16 16.15
C GLY A 108 9.37 3.71 15.55
N HIS A 109 9.35 2.74 14.63
CA HIS A 109 10.54 2.22 13.95
C HIS A 109 10.42 2.26 12.43
N ILE A 110 11.55 2.06 11.75
CA ILE A 110 11.62 1.85 10.31
C ILE A 110 12.17 0.45 10.07
N ARG A 111 11.46 -0.33 9.26
CA ARG A 111 11.88 -1.66 8.81
C ARG A 111 12.49 -1.55 7.43
N VAL A 112 13.47 -2.41 7.15
CA VAL A 112 14.16 -2.47 5.86
C VAL A 112 14.01 -3.88 5.30
N PHE A 113 13.58 -3.96 4.06
CA PHE A 113 13.43 -5.20 3.32
C PHE A 113 14.42 -5.20 2.16
N GLY A 114 15.06 -6.35 1.92
CA GLY A 114 15.78 -6.57 0.66
C GLY A 114 14.79 -6.76 -0.47
N VAL A 115 15.06 -6.15 -1.62
CA VAL A 115 14.23 -6.27 -2.81
C VAL A 115 14.93 -7.24 -3.76
N GLU A 116 14.26 -8.34 -4.08
CA GLU A 116 14.78 -9.35 -4.99
C GLU A 116 14.62 -8.90 -6.44
N SER A 117 15.29 -9.57 -7.38
CA SER A 117 15.24 -9.18 -8.80
C SER A 117 13.83 -9.20 -9.42
N ASN A 118 12.90 -9.93 -8.80
CA ASN A 118 11.51 -10.00 -9.24
C ASN A 118 10.61 -8.94 -8.59
N GLY A 119 11.15 -8.08 -7.72
CA GLY A 119 10.41 -7.10 -6.92
C GLY A 119 9.84 -7.72 -5.65
#